data_AF-A0A2T7BH27-F1
#
_entry.id   AF-A0A2T7BH27-F1
#
_cell.length_a   1.000
_cell.length_b   1.000
_cell.length_c   1.000
_cell.angle_alpha   90.00
_cell.angle_beta   90.00
_cell.angle_gamma   90.00
#
_symmetry.space_group_name_H-M   'P 1'
#
loop_
_entity.id
_entity.type
_entity.pdbx_description
1 polymer ?
#
loop_
_entity_poly.entity_id
_entity_poly.type
_entity_poly.pdbx_seq_one_letter_code
_entity_poly.pdbx_strand_id
1 'polypeptide(L)'
;MKMNNQDTLKIAEIKVDLLEPPYTFKLHQFALPKAQAALDTVKKYHPTPAQVQIMESLIDQINAHAGSITELRNDLKQFARALNEISNK
;
A
#
# COMPACT_ATOMS: atom_id res chain seq x y z
N MET A 1 -8.94 2.81 14.70
CA MET A 1 -8.24 4.09 14.49
C MET A 1 -9.24 5.10 13.96
N LYS A 2 -9.27 6.31 14.52
CA LYS A 2 -10.12 7.38 13.99
C LYS A 2 -9.27 8.29 13.12
N MET A 3 -9.19 7.96 11.82
CA MET A 3 -8.46 8.75 10.84
C MET A 3 -9.23 10.02 10.47
N ASN A 4 -8.51 11.11 10.14
CA ASN A 4 -9.13 12.30 9.57
C ASN A 4 -9.77 11.95 8.21
N ASN A 5 -10.92 12.54 7.89
CA ASN A 5 -11.66 12.31 6.64
C ASN A 5 -10.77 12.48 5.39
N GLN A 6 -9.85 13.46 5.39
CA GLN A 6 -8.91 13.66 4.28
C GLN A 6 -7.93 12.49 4.11
N ASP A 7 -7.38 11.97 5.21
CA ASP A 7 -6.46 10.84 5.17
C ASP A 7 -7.17 9.53 4.86
N THR A 8 -8.41 9.36 5.35
CA THR A 8 -9.27 8.22 5.01
C THR A 8 -9.57 8.18 3.51
N LEU A 9 -9.93 9.32 2.91
CA LEU A 9 -10.16 9.43 1.46
C LEU A 9 -8.88 9.10 0.68
N LYS A 10 -7.75 9.68 1.08
CA LYS A 10 -6.46 9.44 0.43
C LYS A 10 -6.03 7.97 0.49
N ILE A 11 -6.21 7.32 1.64
CA ILE A 11 -5.95 5.88 1.83
C ILE A 11 -6.91 5.06 0.96
N ALA A 12 -8.19 5.45 0.87
CA ALA A 12 -9.16 4.76 0.03
C ALA A 12 -8.82 4.87 -1.47
N GLU A 13 -8.40 6.04 -1.95
CA GLU A 13 -7.95 6.23 -3.34
C GLU A 13 -6.71 5.39 -3.64
N ILE A 14 -5.68 5.45 -2.79
CA ILE A 14 -4.48 4.63 -2.92
C ILE A 14 -4.85 3.15 -2.93
N LYS A 15 -5.76 2.71 -2.05
CA LYS A 15 -6.21 1.33 -2.01
C LYS A 15 -6.85 0.87 -3.32
N VAL A 16 -7.73 1.69 -3.91
CA VAL A 16 -8.37 1.36 -5.20
C VAL A 16 -7.32 1.24 -6.29
N ASP A 17 -6.41 2.21 -6.38
CA ASP A 17 -5.30 2.20 -7.35
C ASP A 17 -4.39 0.98 -7.22
N LEU A 18 -4.18 0.48 -6.00
CA LEU A 18 -3.34 -0.67 -5.71
C LEU A 18 -4.07 -2.03 -5.83
N LEU A 19 -5.41 -2.06 -5.69
CA LEU A 19 -6.23 -3.25 -5.93
C LEU A 19 -6.39 -3.53 -7.43
N GLU A 20 -6.50 -2.46 -8.22
CA GLU A 20 -6.66 -2.51 -9.67
C GLU A 20 -5.49 -1.81 -10.39
N PRO A 21 -4.25 -2.28 -10.19
CA PRO A 21 -3.09 -1.63 -10.78
C PRO A 21 -3.15 -1.68 -12.31
N PRO A 22 -2.72 -0.61 -12.99
CA PRO A 22 -2.64 -0.59 -14.45
C PRO A 22 -1.67 -1.67 -14.95
N TYR A 23 -2.01 -2.31 -16.08
CA TYR A 23 -1.11 -3.27 -16.72
C TYR A 23 -0.07 -2.51 -17.55
N THR A 24 1.00 -2.05 -16.92
CA THR A 24 2.05 -1.24 -17.57
C THR A 24 3.44 -1.61 -17.04
N PHE A 25 4.46 -1.51 -17.90
CA PHE A 25 5.86 -1.68 -17.51
C PHE A 25 6.33 -0.63 -16.49
N LYS A 26 5.61 0.49 -16.37
CA LYS A 26 5.86 1.53 -15.35
C LYS A 26 5.09 1.28 -14.04
N LEU A 27 4.56 0.08 -13.82
CA LEU A 27 3.71 -0.22 -12.67
C LEU A 27 4.44 0.02 -11.35
N HIS A 28 5.73 -0.32 -11.27
CA HIS A 28 6.54 -0.08 -10.08
C HIS A 28 6.65 1.41 -9.76
N GLN A 29 6.99 2.23 -10.76
CA GLN A 29 7.07 3.70 -10.64
C GLN A 29 5.72 4.34 -10.27
N PHE A 30 4.62 3.74 -10.70
CA PHE A 30 3.26 4.19 -10.35
C PHE A 30 2.90 3.84 -8.90
N ALA A 31 3.20 2.61 -8.48
CA ALA A 31 2.65 2.04 -7.26
C ALA A 31 3.53 2.26 -6.02
N LEU A 32 4.85 2.23 -6.17
CA LEU A 32 5.79 2.44 -5.05
C LEU A 32 5.55 3.76 -4.29
N PRO A 33 5.49 4.95 -4.95
CA PRO A 33 5.27 6.19 -4.22
C PRO A 33 3.90 6.23 -3.52
N LYS A 34 2.88 5.56 -4.09
CA LYS A 34 1.55 5.43 -3.48
C LYS A 34 1.59 4.54 -2.25
N ALA A 35 2.26 3.39 -2.31
CA ALA A 35 2.45 2.48 -1.19
C ALA A 35 3.21 3.16 -0.04
N GLN A 36 4.29 3.90 -0.35
CA GLN A 36 5.04 4.65 0.65
C GLN A 36 4.20 5.76 1.29
N ALA A 37 3.46 6.53 0.49
CA ALA A 37 2.58 7.58 1.00
C ALA A 37 1.46 7.02 1.90
N ALA A 38 0.94 5.84 1.57
CA ALA A 38 -0.02 5.12 2.41
C ALA A 38 0.60 4.71 3.75
N LEU A 39 1.79 4.12 3.75
CA LEU A 39 2.51 3.75 4.96
C LEU A 39 2.76 4.96 5.88
N ASP A 40 3.24 6.07 5.31
CA ASP A 40 3.50 7.30 6.07
C ASP A 40 2.21 7.88 6.65
N THR A 41 1.10 7.80 5.92
CA THR A 41 -0.21 8.24 6.42
C THR A 41 -0.67 7.35 7.57
N VAL A 42 -0.55 6.02 7.44
CA VAL A 42 -0.92 5.07 8.48
C VAL A 42 -0.05 5.25 9.73
N LYS A 43 1.27 5.48 9.60
CA LYS A 43 2.21 5.72 10.71
C LYS A 43 1.79 6.87 11.63
N LYS A 44 1.10 7.90 11.12
CA LYS A 44 0.58 9.02 11.93
C LYS A 44 -0.46 8.60 12.98
N TYR A 45 -1.14 7.46 12.75
CA TYR A 45 -2.24 6.99 13.59
C TYR A 45 -1.82 5.90 14.58
N HIS A 46 -0.52 5.78 14.85
CA HIS A 46 0.06 4.85 15.82
C HIS A 46 -0.35 3.36 15.59
N PRO A 47 -0.10 2.81 14.38
CA PRO A 47 -0.24 1.39 14.11
C PRO A 47 0.66 0.56 15.01
N THR A 48 0.28 -0.70 15.22
CA THR A 48 1.14 -1.61 15.99
C THR A 48 2.45 -1.85 15.22
N PRO A 49 3.58 -2.09 15.91
CA PRO A 49 4.85 -2.35 15.25
C PRO A 49 4.77 -3.50 14.24
N ALA A 50 3.99 -4.54 14.54
CA ALA A 50 3.73 -5.66 13.64
C ALA A 50 3.04 -5.23 12.34
N GLN A 51 2.06 -4.30 12.41
CA GLN A 51 1.38 -3.78 11.22
C GLN A 51 2.32 -2.96 10.33
N VAL A 52 3.18 -2.15 10.94
CA VAL A 52 4.21 -1.38 10.21
C VAL A 52 5.17 -2.32 9.52
N GLN A 53 5.66 -3.35 10.22
CA GLN A 53 6.62 -4.31 9.67
C GLN A 53 6.03 -5.12 8.51
N ILE A 54 4.74 -5.47 8.55
CA ILE A 54 4.04 -6.13 7.44
C ILE A 54 4.03 -5.21 6.21
N MET A 55 3.67 -3.94 6.37
CA MET A 55 3.64 -2.99 5.26
C MET A 55 5.04 -2.71 4.69
N GLU A 56 6.06 -2.59 5.54
CA GLU A 56 7.45 -2.39 5.09
C GLU A 56 7.97 -3.62 4.32
N SER A 57 7.71 -4.83 4.82
CA SER A 57 8.04 -6.08 4.11
C SER A 57 7.37 -6.16 2.73
N LEU A 58 6.13 -5.68 2.60
CA LEU A 58 5.42 -5.64 1.33
C LEU A 58 6.00 -4.60 0.37
N ILE A 59 6.50 -3.47 0.87
CA ILE A 59 7.23 -2.48 0.06
C ILE A 59 8.55 -3.06 -0.45
N ASP A 60 9.25 -3.84 0.37
CA ASP A 60 10.46 -4.54 -0.06
C ASP A 60 10.17 -5.57 -1.16
N GLN A 61 9.06 -6.31 -1.05
CA GLN A 61 8.61 -7.24 -2.10
C GLN A 61 8.27 -6.50 -3.40
N ILE A 62 7.56 -5.37 -3.32
CA ILE A 62 7.25 -4.50 -4.46
C ILE A 62 8.54 -4.04 -5.17
N ASN A 63 9.58 -3.72 -4.41
CA ASN A 63 10.89 -3.35 -4.97
C ASN A 63 11.62 -4.56 -5.58
N ALA A 64 11.60 -5.71 -4.92
CA ALA A 64 12.23 -6.94 -5.42
C ALA A 64 11.57 -7.43 -6.72
N HIS A 65 10.26 -7.32 -6.83
CA HIS A 65 9.49 -7.76 -8.00
C HIS A 65 9.27 -6.66 -9.04
N ALA A 66 10.04 -5.56 -9.02
CA ALA A 66 9.91 -4.46 -9.98
C ALA A 66 10.02 -4.91 -11.45
N GLY A 67 10.76 -5.99 -11.73
CA GLY A 67 10.91 -6.58 -13.06
C GLY A 67 9.80 -7.55 -13.49
N SER A 68 8.90 -7.93 -12.58
CA SER A 68 7.88 -8.96 -12.79
C SER A 68 6.49 -8.37 -12.58
N ILE A 69 5.82 -7.97 -13.68
CA ILE A 69 4.50 -7.32 -13.63
C ILE A 69 3.48 -8.20 -12.87
N THR A 70 3.51 -9.51 -13.06
CA THR A 70 2.56 -10.43 -12.42
C THR A 70 2.75 -10.48 -10.91
N GLU A 71 3.99 -10.64 -10.44
CA GLU A 71 4.30 -10.69 -9.01
C GLU A 71 4.05 -9.33 -8.36
N LEU A 72 4.51 -8.26 -8.99
CA LEU A 72 4.28 -6.90 -8.54
C LEU A 72 2.78 -6.63 -8.35
N ARG A 73 1.92 -6.98 -9.31
CA ARG A 73 0.47 -6.82 -9.16
C ARG A 73 -0.10 -7.60 -7.97
N ASN A 74 0.45 -8.78 -7.67
CA ASN A 74 0.03 -9.56 -6.51
C ASN A 74 0.45 -8.89 -5.21
N ASP A 75 1.67 -8.37 -5.13
CA ASP A 75 2.16 -7.66 -3.94
C ASP A 75 1.38 -6.38 -3.69
N LEU A 76 1.05 -5.62 -4.74
CA LEU A 76 0.21 -4.41 -4.62
C LEU A 76 -1.18 -4.74 -4.08
N LYS A 77 -1.79 -5.83 -4.54
CA LYS A 77 -3.06 -6.31 -4.00
C LYS A 77 -2.94 -6.74 -2.54
N GLN A 78 -1.84 -7.39 -2.17
CA GLN A 78 -1.58 -7.77 -0.78
C GLN A 78 -1.39 -6.53 0.11
N PHE A 79 -0.63 -5.53 -0.36
CA PHE A 79 -0.48 -4.24 0.31
C PHE A 79 -1.82 -3.55 0.53
N ALA A 80 -2.67 -3.48 -0.49
CA ALA A 80 -3.99 -2.86 -0.38
C ALA A 80 -4.93 -3.59 0.60
N ARG A 81 -4.81 -4.92 0.72
CA ARG A 81 -5.53 -5.72 1.72
C ARG A 81 -5.02 -5.43 3.14
N ALA A 82 -3.70 -5.44 3.34
CA ALA A 82 -3.08 -5.11 4.62
C ALA A 82 -3.47 -3.70 5.09
N LEU A 83 -3.45 -2.73 4.16
CA LEU A 83 -3.89 -1.36 4.40
C LEU A 83 -5.34 -1.32 4.92
N ASN A 84 -6.23 -2.09 4.31
CA ASN A 84 -7.65 -2.15 4.69
C ASN A 84 -7.86 -2.78 6.08
N GLU A 85 -7.08 -3.80 6.43
CA GLU A 85 -7.13 -4.41 7.76
C GLU A 85 -6.66 -3.45 8.85
N ILE A 86 -5.70 -2.59 8.53
CA ILE A 86 -5.19 -1.58 9.46
C ILE A 86 -6.15 -0.40 9.57
N SER A 87 -6.74 0.05 8.46
CA SER A 87 -7.65 1.21 8.46
C SER A 87 -9.02 0.91 9.07
N ASN A 88 -9.50 -0.34 9.01
CA ASN A 88 -10.80 -0.72 9.57
C ASN A 88 -10.78 -1.15 11.05
N LYS A 89 -9.59 -1.25 11.67
CA LYS A 89 -9.44 -1.40 13.12
C LYS A 89 -9.32 -0.03 13.75
#